data_AF-A0A3M8EGB2-F1
#
_entry.id   AF-A0A3M8EGB2-F1
#
_cell.length_a   1.000
_cell.length_b   1.000
_cell.length_c   1.000
_cell.angle_alpha   90.00
_cell.angle_beta   90.00
_cell.angle_gamma   90.00
#
_symmetry.space_group_name_H-M   'P 1'
#
loop_
_entity.id
_entity.type
_entity.pdbx_description
1 polymer ?
#
loop_
_entity_poly.entity_id
_entity_poly.type
_entity_poly.pdbx_seq_one_letter_code
_entity_poly.pdbx_strand_id
1 'polypeptide(L)'
;MNIENTQSQMRKGVLEYCILSIIRRGEAYPGDIIDEMKNAGLQLLEGTLYPLLNRLKNAGILTYQWVESTSGPPRKYFRLTEKGDEFYILLQATWNELATGVETLTQKRGESHENQSE
;
A
#
# COMPACT_ATOMS: atom_id res chain seq x y z
N MET A 1 -8.02 19.47 16.55
CA MET A 1 -7.47 18.40 15.69
C MET A 1 -8.51 17.27 15.70
N ASN A 2 -9.03 16.85 14.54
CA ASN A 2 -10.00 15.75 14.47
C ASN A 2 -9.24 14.42 14.33
N ILE A 3 -9.43 13.50 15.27
CA ILE A 3 -8.78 12.17 15.27
C ILE A 3 -9.07 11.39 13.98
N GLU A 4 -10.27 11.50 13.43
CA GLU A 4 -10.66 10.82 12.20
C GLU A 4 -9.86 11.34 10.99
N ASN A 5 -9.62 12.65 10.94
CA ASN A 5 -8.79 13.24 9.87
C ASN A 5 -7.35 12.76 10.00
N THR A 6 -6.77 12.76 11.20
CA THR A 6 -5.41 12.26 11.43
C THR A 6 -5.28 10.79 11.03
N GLN A 7 -6.22 9.93 11.45
CA GLN A 7 -6.24 8.51 11.06
C GLN A 7 -6.38 8.35 9.53
N SER A 8 -7.21 9.17 8.88
CA SER A 8 -7.38 9.15 7.43
C SER A 8 -6.08 9.50 6.70
N GLN A 9 -5.34 10.52 7.15
CA GLN A 9 -4.06 10.90 6.54
C GLN A 9 -3.00 9.81 6.69
N MET A 10 -2.89 9.18 7.88
CA MET A 10 -1.98 8.05 8.10
C MET A 10 -2.26 6.90 7.12
N ARG A 11 -3.54 6.52 6.96
CA ARG A 11 -3.95 5.47 6.02
C ARG A 11 -3.64 5.85 4.57
N LYS A 12 -3.96 7.09 4.17
CA LYS A 12 -3.68 7.58 2.81
C LYS A 12 -2.20 7.54 2.46
N GLY A 13 -1.32 7.80 3.43
CA GLY A 13 0.13 7.76 3.24
C GLY A 13 0.68 6.41 2.79
N VAL A 14 0.01 5.30 3.13
CA VAL A 14 0.47 3.94 2.82
C VAL A 14 -0.26 3.29 1.65
N LEU A 15 -1.37 3.88 1.16
CA LEU A 15 -2.23 3.27 0.15
C LEU A 15 -1.48 2.84 -1.11
N GLU A 16 -0.62 3.72 -1.63
CA GLU A 16 0.13 3.45 -2.86
C GLU A 16 1.05 2.23 -2.70
N TYR A 17 1.77 2.16 -1.59
CA TYR A 17 2.64 1.02 -1.27
C TYR A 17 1.83 -0.28 -1.09
N CYS A 18 0.68 -0.24 -0.41
CA CYS A 18 -0.17 -1.40 -0.24
C CYS A 18 -0.72 -1.92 -1.58
N ILE A 19 -1.21 -1.03 -2.44
CA ILE A 19 -1.74 -1.40 -3.77
C ILE A 19 -0.64 -2.02 -4.63
N LEU A 20 0.55 -1.42 -4.66
CA LEU A 20 1.69 -1.98 -5.40
C LEU A 20 2.15 -3.31 -4.80
N SER A 21 2.05 -3.51 -3.48
CA SER A 21 2.35 -4.79 -2.82
C SER A 21 1.42 -5.92 -3.26
N ILE A 22 0.15 -5.62 -3.50
CA ILE A 22 -0.83 -6.58 -4.03
C ILE A 22 -0.47 -6.92 -5.48
N ILE A 23 -0.29 -5.89 -6.33
CA ILE A 23 0.04 -6.04 -7.76
C ILE A 23 1.41 -6.70 -7.97
N ARG A 24 2.35 -6.62 -7.01
CA ARG A 24 3.65 -7.27 -7.13
C ARG A 24 3.55 -8.81 -7.12
N ARG A 25 2.55 -9.37 -6.46
CA ARG A 25 2.40 -10.84 -6.32
C ARG A 25 1.99 -11.53 -7.62
N GLY A 26 1.56 -10.75 -8.62
CA GLY A 26 1.05 -11.21 -9.89
C GLY A 26 0.08 -10.18 -10.46
N GLU A 27 -0.57 -10.51 -11.56
CA GLU A 27 -1.51 -9.59 -12.16
C GLU A 27 -2.77 -9.45 -11.32
N ALA A 28 -3.25 -8.22 -11.12
CA ALA A 28 -4.38 -7.93 -10.24
C ALA A 28 -5.49 -7.15 -10.95
N TYR A 29 -6.73 -7.61 -10.79
CA TYR A 29 -7.91 -6.87 -11.20
C TYR A 29 -8.28 -5.83 -10.13
N PRO A 30 -8.71 -4.60 -10.49
CA PRO A 30 -9.05 -3.58 -9.50
C PRO A 30 -10.06 -4.00 -8.43
N GLY A 31 -11.02 -4.88 -8.75
CA GLY A 31 -11.95 -5.43 -7.76
C GLY A 31 -11.23 -6.24 -6.69
N ASP A 32 -10.31 -7.12 -7.09
CA ASP A 32 -9.54 -7.96 -6.16
C ASP A 32 -8.66 -7.11 -5.23
N ILE A 33 -8.10 -6.01 -5.76
CA ILE A 33 -7.33 -5.04 -4.95
C ILE A 33 -8.22 -4.39 -3.88
N ILE A 34 -9.43 -3.96 -4.24
CA ILE A 34 -10.38 -3.36 -3.29
C ILE A 34 -10.76 -4.36 -2.20
N ASP A 35 -11.05 -5.59 -2.59
CA ASP A 35 -11.44 -6.65 -1.66
C ASP A 35 -10.30 -7.01 -0.69
N GLU A 36 -9.07 -7.15 -1.18
CA GLU A 36 -7.92 -7.44 -0.31
C GLU A 36 -7.62 -6.26 0.65
N MET A 37 -7.64 -5.03 0.14
CA MET A 37 -7.47 -3.83 0.96
C MET A 37 -8.54 -3.72 2.07
N LYS A 38 -9.80 -4.02 1.72
CA LYS A 38 -10.91 -4.07 2.69
C LYS A 38 -10.69 -5.15 3.74
N ASN A 39 -10.25 -6.35 3.36
CA ASN A 39 -9.97 -7.46 4.27
C ASN A 39 -8.80 -7.13 5.23
N ALA A 40 -7.85 -6.30 4.79
CA ALA A 40 -6.78 -5.77 5.63
C ALA A 40 -7.20 -4.57 6.50
N GLY A 41 -8.47 -4.15 6.48
CA GLY A 41 -8.97 -3.00 7.24
C GLY A 41 -8.64 -1.63 6.64
N LEU A 42 -8.09 -1.59 5.42
CA LEU A 42 -7.74 -0.39 4.67
C LEU A 42 -8.83 -0.08 3.62
N GLN A 43 -9.93 0.53 4.07
CA GLN A 43 -11.02 0.90 3.16
C GLN A 43 -10.52 1.77 2.01
N LEU A 44 -10.82 1.33 0.79
CA LEU A 44 -10.42 1.96 -0.46
C LEU A 44 -11.63 2.04 -1.39
N LEU A 45 -11.95 3.25 -1.84
CA LEU A 45 -13.04 3.49 -2.79
C LEU A 45 -12.51 3.41 -4.22
N GLU A 46 -13.36 2.96 -5.15
CA GLU A 46 -13.05 2.95 -6.59
C GLU A 46 -12.60 4.32 -7.11
N GLY A 47 -13.28 5.39 -6.69
CA GLY A 47 -12.94 6.77 -7.06
C GLY A 47 -11.55 7.22 -6.57
N THR A 48 -10.91 6.48 -5.67
CA THR A 48 -9.51 6.69 -5.26
C THR A 48 -8.57 5.76 -6.02
N LEU A 49 -8.96 4.50 -6.19
CA LEU A 49 -8.12 3.49 -6.85
C LEU A 49 -7.89 3.80 -8.33
N TYR A 50 -8.95 4.04 -9.11
CA TYR A 50 -8.80 4.18 -10.57
C TYR A 50 -7.92 5.39 -10.99
N PRO A 51 -8.06 6.60 -10.39
CA PRO A 51 -7.14 7.69 -10.68
C PRO A 51 -5.69 7.36 -10.32
N LEU A 52 -5.46 6.64 -9.21
CA LEU A 52 -4.13 6.21 -8.79
C LEU A 52 -3.52 5.22 -9.79
N LEU A 53 -4.26 4.19 -10.19
CA LEU A 53 -3.80 3.22 -11.20
C LEU A 53 -3.47 3.92 -12.52
N ASN A 54 -4.29 4.89 -12.95
CA ASN A 54 -4.03 5.66 -14.15
C ASN A 54 -2.76 6.51 -14.04
N ARG A 55 -2.54 7.18 -12.89
CA ARG A 55 -1.31 7.94 -12.62
C ARG A 55 -0.07 7.06 -12.66
N LEU A 56 -0.10 5.91 -11.97
CA LEU A 56 1.01 4.96 -11.92
C LEU A 56 1.31 4.37 -13.30
N LYS A 57 0.27 4.06 -14.09
CA LYS A 57 0.43 3.65 -15.49
C LYS A 57 1.07 4.75 -16.34
N ASN A 58 0.60 5.99 -16.23
CA ASN A 58 1.15 7.12 -16.99
C ASN A 58 2.60 7.43 -16.58
N ALA A 59 2.99 7.13 -15.34
CA ALA A 59 4.37 7.22 -14.86
C ALA A 59 5.26 6.03 -15.30
N GLY A 60 4.67 5.02 -15.98
CA GLY A 60 5.37 3.81 -16.41
C GLY A 60 5.66 2.81 -15.30
N ILE A 61 5.05 2.97 -14.12
CA ILE A 61 5.18 2.05 -12.97
C ILE A 61 4.31 0.81 -13.17
N LEU A 62 3.13 0.99 -13.75
CA LEU A 62 2.19 -0.08 -14.06
C LEU A 62 2.00 -0.22 -15.57
N THR A 63 1.69 -1.45 -15.98
CA THR A 63 1.03 -1.73 -17.26
C THR A 63 -0.23 -2.55 -16.99
N TYR A 64 -1.06 -2.73 -18.01
CA TYR A 64 -2.20 -3.63 -17.92
C TYR A 64 -2.33 -4.46 -19.20
N GLN A 65 -2.96 -5.61 -19.06
CA GLN A 65 -3.46 -6.39 -20.18
C GLN A 65 -4.96 -6.61 -20.10
N TRP A 66 -5.59 -6.76 -21.26
CA TRP A 66 -6.98 -7.16 -21.35
C TRP A 66 -7.05 -8.67 -21.27
N VAL A 67 -7.85 -9.17 -20.33
CA VAL A 67 -8.13 -10.58 -20.14
C VAL A 67 -9.60 -10.79 -20.48
N GLU A 68 -9.88 -11.75 -21.36
CA GLU A 68 -11.26 -12.12 -21.66
C GLU A 68 -11.96 -12.62 -20.39
N SER A 69 -13.19 -12.14 -20.18
CA SER A 69 -14.02 -12.58 -19.08
C SER A 69 -14.89 -13.75 -19.56
N THR A 70 -15.08 -14.77 -18.72
CA THR A 70 -16.02 -15.87 -18.98
C THR A 70 -17.47 -15.39 -19.14
N SER A 71 -17.77 -14.22 -18.58
CA SER A 71 -19.03 -13.49 -18.79
C SER A 71 -18.79 -11.98 -18.70
N GLY A 72 -19.27 -11.22 -19.69
CA GLY A 72 -19.19 -9.76 -19.71
C GLY A 72 -17.97 -9.20 -20.47
N PRO A 73 -17.72 -7.89 -20.38
CA PRO A 73 -16.64 -7.25 -21.12
C PRO A 73 -15.25 -7.72 -20.65
N PRO A 74 -14.22 -7.61 -21.49
CA PRO A 74 -12.84 -7.87 -21.10
C PRO A 74 -12.44 -7.06 -19.85
N ARG A 75 -11.63 -7.67 -18.97
CA ARG A 75 -11.16 -7.07 -17.73
C ARG A 75 -9.73 -6.60 -17.89
N LYS A 76 -9.38 -5.48 -17.25
CA LYS A 76 -7.99 -5.02 -17.17
C LYS A 76 -7.32 -5.61 -15.94
N TYR A 77 -6.26 -6.38 -16.16
CA TYR A 77 -5.38 -6.86 -15.11
C TYR A 77 -4.11 -6.04 -15.12
N PHE A 78 -3.78 -5.42 -13.97
CA PHE A 78 -2.61 -4.57 -13.80
C PHE A 78 -1.43 -5.41 -13.31
N ARG A 79 -0.23 -5.02 -13.75
CA ARG A 79 1.04 -5.60 -13.28
C ARG A 79 2.11 -4.53 -13.20
N LEU A 80 3.12 -4.76 -12.36
CA LEU A 80 4.33 -3.95 -12.33
C LEU A 80 5.07 -4.06 -13.67
N THR A 81 5.66 -2.95 -14.10
CA THR A 81 6.75 -2.96 -15.08
C THR A 81 8.08 -3.20 -14.35
N GLU A 82 9.18 -3.38 -15.08
CA GLU A 82 10.52 -3.43 -14.49
C GLU A 82 10.83 -2.16 -13.67
N LYS A 83 10.57 -0.98 -14.24
CA LYS A 83 10.64 0.30 -13.52
C LYS A 83 9.74 0.34 -12.28
N GLY A 84 8.56 -0.27 -12.38
CA GLY A 84 7.65 -0.37 -11.24
C GLY A 84 8.15 -1.27 -10.13
N ASP A 85 8.88 -2.32 -10.47
CA ASP A 85 9.52 -3.22 -9.53
C ASP A 85 10.62 -2.50 -8.72
N GLU A 86 11.48 -1.74 -9.41
CA GLU A 86 12.49 -0.90 -8.77
C GLU A 86 11.86 0.16 -7.85
N PHE A 87 10.81 0.83 -8.34
CA PHE A 87 10.06 1.81 -7.56
C PHE A 87 9.43 1.18 -6.31
N TYR A 88 8.89 -0.03 -6.42
CA TYR A 88 8.35 -0.77 -5.29
C TYR A 88 9.41 -1.07 -4.24
N ILE A 89 10.60 -1.51 -4.64
CA ILE A 89 11.69 -1.85 -3.70
C ILE A 89 12.08 -0.63 -2.87
N LEU A 90 12.14 0.56 -3.48
CA LEU A 90 12.41 1.81 -2.75
C LEU A 90 11.28 2.17 -1.77
N LEU A 91 10.02 1.99 -2.16
CA LEU A 91 8.88 2.19 -1.26
C LEU A 91 8.89 1.19 -0.11
N GLN A 92 9.25 -0.07 -0.36
CA GLN A 92 9.35 -1.10 0.66
C GLN A 92 10.44 -0.76 1.69
N ALA A 93 11.62 -0.32 1.22
CA ALA A 93 12.68 0.13 2.12
C ALA A 93 12.22 1.31 2.98
N THR A 94 11.61 2.33 2.36
CA THR A 94 11.05 3.51 3.05
C THR A 94 10.00 3.11 4.09
N TRP A 95 9.12 2.17 3.76
CA TRP A 95 8.10 1.69 4.69
C TRP A 95 8.73 0.98 5.89
N ASN A 96 9.70 0.11 5.65
CA ASN A 96 10.37 -0.62 6.73
C ASN A 96 11.07 0.34 7.70
N GLU A 97 11.80 1.34 7.18
CA GLU A 97 12.43 2.39 7.99
C GLU A 97 11.40 3.16 8.83
N LEU A 98 10.30 3.59 8.20
CA LEU A 98 9.23 4.32 8.88
C LEU A 98 8.57 3.47 9.97
N ALA A 99 8.21 2.23 9.66
CA ALA A 99 7.56 1.32 10.60
C ALA A 99 8.47 1.02 11.80
N THR A 100 9.75 0.72 11.56
CA THR A 100 10.74 0.53 12.63
C THR A 100 10.93 1.79 13.48
N GLY A 101 11.03 2.96 12.85
CA GLY A 101 11.16 4.23 13.56
C GLY A 101 9.94 4.54 14.45
N VAL A 102 8.73 4.34 13.92
CA VAL A 102 7.48 4.51 14.68
C VAL A 102 7.44 3.53 15.85
N GLU A 103 7.67 2.24 15.62
CA GLU A 103 7.64 1.22 16.66
C GLU A 103 8.66 1.51 17.77
N THR A 104 9.88 1.90 17.40
CA THR A 104 10.93 2.25 18.35
C THR A 104 10.53 3.42 19.25
N LEU A 105 9.88 4.43 18.68
CA LEU A 105 9.46 5.63 19.42
C LEU A 105 8.22 5.39 20.29
N THR A 106 7.30 4.51 19.87
CA THR A 106 6.06 4.22 20.60
C THR A 106 6.23 3.13 21.65
N GLN A 107 7.19 2.23 21.49
CA GLN A 107 7.51 1.18 22.47
C GLN A 107 8.50 1.61 23.56
N LYS A 108 9.13 2.80 23.45
CA LYS A 108 10.11 3.28 24.44
C LYS A 108 9.44 3.68 25.76
N ARG A 109 9.03 2.69 26.56
CA ARG A 109 8.66 2.85 27.97
C ARG A 109 9.06 1.60 28.75
N GLY A 110 10.25 1.64 29.36
CA GLY A 110 10.66 0.62 30.34
C GLY A 110 12.14 0.26 30.45
N GLU A 111 13.10 1.15 30.17
CA GLU A 111 14.37 1.03 30.89
C GLU A 111 14.14 1.63 32.28
N SER A 112 13.64 0.77 33.16
CA SER A 112 13.68 1.00 34.60
C SER A 112 15.12 1.27 34.97
N HIS A 113 15.42 2.51 35.37
CA HIS A 113 16.53 2.78 36.27
C HIS A 113 16.22 2.07 37.60
N GLU A 114 16.47 0.76 37.66
CA GLU A 114 16.70 0.10 38.93
C GLU A 114 18.10 0.51 39.39
N ASN A 115 18.09 1.40 40.38
CA ASN A 115 19.20 1.61 41.30
C ASN A 115 19.75 0.25 41.72
N GLN A 116 21.00 -0.05 41.35
CA GLN A 116 21.84 -0.85 42.22
C GLN A 116 22.67 0.11 43.05
N SER A 117 22.03 0.55 44.14
CA SER A 117 22.74 0.87 45.36
C SER A 117 23.07 -0.46 46.03
N GLU A 118 24.34 -0.83 46.08
CA GLU A 118 24.97 -1.55 47.20
C GLU A 118 26.48 -1.28 47.17
#